data_AF-A0A5D4TEH5-F1
#
_entry.id   AF-A0A5D4TEH5-F1
#
_cell.length_a   1.000
_cell.length_b   1.000
_cell.length_c   1.000
_cell.angle_alpha   90.00
_cell.angle_beta   90.00
_cell.angle_gamma   90.00
#
_symmetry.space_group_name_H-M   'P 1'
#
loop_
_entity.id
_entity.type
_entity.pdbx_description
1 polymer ?
#
loop_
_entity_poly.entity_id
_entity_poly.type
_entity_poly.pdbx_seq_one_letter_code
_entity_poly.pdbx_strand_id
1 'polypeptide(L)'
;MQKNLSINYNIEEKEYIQLFNNMPIVRTQKYLLAFTIIIVSTIVCYLVTLYVKSLNFTPNEYSNAKLIVIGVFVILALVLLINFRKKHKKMVFDIAKEKYQGLRGDEVNLTLDKDLNCITINNRNVPFVEEDIFIIHTPAAYFIYFGKQLYSDKVLIPKSGDDNFKNSVYELIDYLTKFKNIKIIERNR
;
A
#
# COMPACT_ATOMS: atom_id res chain seq x y z
N MET A 1 -19.18 9.90 -31.58
CA MET A 1 -18.96 9.98 -30.13
C MET A 1 -19.38 8.66 -29.52
N GLN A 2 -18.44 7.93 -28.95
CA GLN A 2 -18.78 6.73 -28.18
C GLN A 2 -19.43 7.16 -26.85
N LYS A 3 -20.32 6.33 -26.31
CA LYS A 3 -20.96 6.63 -25.02
C LYS A 3 -19.92 6.49 -23.91
N ASN A 4 -19.62 7.61 -23.24
CA ASN A 4 -18.78 7.66 -22.05
C ASN A 4 -19.47 6.92 -20.90
N LEU A 5 -18.65 6.30 -20.06
CA LEU A 5 -19.11 5.48 -18.94
C LEU A 5 -18.72 6.16 -17.63
N SER A 6 -19.67 6.31 -16.70
CA SER A 6 -19.46 6.93 -15.40
C SER A 6 -19.81 5.93 -14.30
N ILE A 7 -18.91 5.78 -13.34
CA ILE A 7 -19.06 4.90 -12.19
C ILE A 7 -18.80 5.73 -10.93
N ASN A 8 -19.78 5.74 -10.04
CA ASN A 8 -19.65 6.37 -8.72
C ASN A 8 -19.62 5.28 -7.65
N TYR A 9 -18.67 5.37 -6.73
CA TYR A 9 -18.55 4.42 -5.62
C TYR A 9 -17.83 5.01 -4.43
N ASN A 10 -18.09 4.43 -3.27
CA ASN A 10 -17.33 4.72 -2.06
C ASN A 10 -16.26 3.65 -1.87
N ILE A 11 -15.09 4.05 -1.39
CA ILE A 11 -14.01 3.13 -1.05
C ILE A 11 -13.87 3.08 0.47
N GLU A 12 -13.86 1.87 1.04
CA GLU A 12 -13.62 1.70 2.47
C GLU A 12 -12.13 1.88 2.84
N GLU A 13 -11.84 2.33 4.08
CA GLU A 13 -10.47 2.49 4.59
C GLU A 13 -9.61 1.22 4.41
N LYS A 14 -10.20 0.04 4.63
CA LYS A 14 -9.49 -1.24 4.51
C LYS A 14 -9.01 -1.51 3.08
N GLU A 15 -9.81 -1.15 2.09
CA GLU A 15 -9.52 -1.35 0.67
C GLU A 15 -8.44 -0.40 0.18
N TYR A 16 -8.46 0.86 0.65
CA TYR A 16 -7.37 1.81 0.44
C TYR A 16 -6.03 1.27 0.94
N ILE A 17 -5.99 0.76 2.17
CA ILE A 17 -4.76 0.23 2.75
C ILE A 17 -4.22 -0.93 1.92
N GLN A 18 -5.08 -1.80 1.39
CA GLN A 18 -4.67 -2.89 0.51
C GLN A 18 -4.10 -2.40 -0.83
N LEU A 19 -4.73 -1.40 -1.45
CA LEU A 19 -4.28 -0.78 -2.71
C LEU A 19 -2.88 -0.16 -2.58
N PHE A 20 -2.52 0.37 -1.42
CA PHE A 20 -1.23 1.01 -1.19
C PHE A 20 -0.16 0.09 -0.59
N ASN A 21 -0.54 -0.93 0.18
CA ASN A 21 0.40 -1.92 0.71
C ASN A 21 1.18 -2.71 -0.36
N ASN A 22 0.67 -2.73 -1.60
CA ASN A 22 1.34 -3.38 -2.71
C ASN A 22 2.28 -2.46 -3.50
N MET A 23 2.33 -1.16 -3.20
CA MET A 23 3.25 -0.25 -3.89
C MET A 23 4.71 -0.59 -3.55
N PRO A 24 5.60 -0.66 -4.56
CA PRO A 24 7.01 -0.92 -4.32
C PRO A 24 7.63 0.08 -3.34
N ILE A 25 7.29 1.37 -3.43
CA ILE A 25 7.85 2.39 -2.54
C ILE A 25 7.43 2.20 -1.08
N VAL A 26 6.15 1.88 -0.85
CA VAL A 26 5.58 1.62 0.49
C VAL A 26 6.17 0.34 1.07
N ARG A 27 6.30 -0.71 0.26
CA ARG A 27 6.97 -1.96 0.65
C ARG A 27 8.44 -1.71 1.00
N THR A 28 9.19 -1.04 0.15
CA THR A 28 10.61 -0.74 0.38
C THR A 28 10.79 0.08 1.65
N GLN A 29 10.00 1.13 1.86
CA GLN A 29 10.04 1.92 3.10
C GLN A 29 9.71 1.07 4.33
N LYS A 30 8.72 0.18 4.24
CA LYS A 30 8.39 -0.76 5.31
C LYS A 30 9.56 -1.64 5.70
N TYR A 31 10.22 -2.27 4.73
CA TYR A 31 11.34 -3.17 4.97
C TYR A 31 12.60 -2.41 5.40
N LEU A 32 12.90 -1.27 4.77
CA LEU A 32 14.06 -0.45 5.08
C LEU A 32 13.99 0.06 6.53
N LEU A 33 12.86 0.60 6.97
CA LEU A 33 12.70 1.07 8.35
C LEU A 33 12.74 -0.05 9.38
N ALA A 34 12.10 -1.20 9.10
CA ALA A 34 12.19 -2.36 9.98
C ALA A 34 13.64 -2.86 10.11
N PHE A 35 14.36 -2.90 9.00
CA PHE A 35 15.77 -3.28 8.96
C PHE A 35 16.66 -2.30 9.73
N THR A 36 16.43 -0.99 9.57
CA THR A 36 17.12 0.05 10.33
C THR A 36 16.90 -0.10 11.84
N ILE A 37 15.67 -0.36 12.29
CA ILE A 37 15.37 -0.58 13.71
C ILE A 37 16.16 -1.78 14.26
N ILE A 38 16.22 -2.88 13.50
CA ILE A 38 16.97 -4.09 13.89
C ILE A 38 18.47 -3.78 13.99
N ILE A 39 19.07 -3.19 12.94
CA ILE A 39 20.49 -2.86 12.92
C ILE A 39 20.87 -1.93 14.07
N VAL A 40 20.12 -0.83 14.25
CA VAL A 40 20.39 0.14 15.32
C VAL A 40 20.28 -0.54 16.68
N SER A 41 19.25 -1.35 16.91
CA SER A 41 19.09 -2.09 18.16
C SER A 41 20.24 -3.05 18.42
N THR A 42 20.73 -3.75 17.39
CA THR A 42 21.88 -4.66 17.50
C THR A 42 23.16 -3.90 17.83
N ILE A 43 23.45 -2.78 17.15
CA ILE A 43 24.62 -1.95 17.41
C ILE A 43 24.60 -1.41 18.84
N VAL A 44 23.47 -0.84 19.26
CA VAL A 44 23.35 -0.28 20.62
C VAL A 44 23.47 -1.39 21.66
N CYS A 45 22.84 -2.55 21.47
CA CYS A 45 22.98 -3.69 22.38
C CYS A 45 24.45 -4.17 22.48
N TYR A 46 25.18 -4.19 21.36
CA TYR A 46 26.60 -4.51 21.34
C TYR A 46 27.43 -3.49 22.14
N LEU A 47 27.22 -2.19 21.91
CA LEU A 47 27.90 -1.12 22.64
C LEU A 47 27.62 -1.17 24.15
N VAL A 48 26.37 -1.43 24.54
CA VAL A 48 25.98 -1.58 25.94
C VAL A 48 26.62 -2.82 26.55
N THR A 49 26.71 -3.94 25.80
CA THR A 49 27.39 -5.15 26.27
C THR A 49 28.88 -4.91 26.49
N LEU A 50 29.55 -4.16 25.60
CA LEU A 50 30.95 -3.75 25.78
C LEU A 50 31.12 -2.87 27.03
N TYR A 51 30.21 -1.92 27.26
CA TYR A 51 30.22 -1.09 28.45
C TYR A 51 30.02 -1.93 29.72
N VAL A 52 29.04 -2.83 29.75
CA VAL A 52 28.81 -3.74 30.89
C VAL A 52 30.03 -4.62 31.15
N LYS A 53 30.75 -5.07 30.11
CA LYS A 53 32.01 -5.82 30.25
C LYS A 53 33.15 -4.99 30.84
N SER A 54 33.14 -3.67 30.63
CA SER A 54 34.14 -2.75 31.20
C SER A 54 33.91 -2.46 32.70
N LEU A 55 32.72 -2.79 33.22
CA LEU A 55 32.41 -2.70 34.64
C LEU A 55 32.92 -3.95 35.37
N ASN A 56 33.47 -3.77 36.57
CA ASN A 56 34.04 -4.84 37.40
C ASN A 56 32.96 -5.76 38.02
N PHE A 57 32.16 -6.41 37.18
CA PHE A 57 31.18 -7.40 37.60
C PHE A 57 31.82 -8.77 37.83
N THR A 58 31.29 -9.52 38.79
CA THR A 58 31.56 -10.96 38.87
C THR A 58 30.95 -11.68 37.65
N PRO A 59 31.42 -12.89 37.28
CA PRO A 59 30.90 -13.62 36.12
C PRO A 59 29.37 -13.85 36.16
N ASN A 60 28.81 -14.07 37.34
CA ASN A 60 27.36 -14.26 37.52
C ASN A 60 26.58 -12.95 37.36
N GLU A 61 27.08 -11.85 37.93
CA GLU A 61 26.48 -10.52 37.77
C GLU A 61 26.52 -10.06 36.31
N TYR A 62 27.63 -10.32 35.62
CA TYR A 62 27.77 -10.02 34.20
C TYR A 62 26.77 -10.79 33.33
N SER A 63 26.58 -12.09 33.60
CA SER A 63 25.60 -12.92 32.89
C SER A 63 24.17 -12.41 33.09
N ASN A 64 23.80 -12.09 34.33
CA ASN A 64 22.48 -11.56 34.67
C ASN A 64 22.25 -10.17 34.05
N ALA A 65 23.23 -9.28 34.13
CA ALA A 65 23.18 -7.95 33.51
C ALA A 65 23.00 -8.05 31.98
N LYS A 66 23.72 -8.96 31.32
CA LYS A 66 23.58 -9.21 29.88
C LYS A 66 22.18 -9.67 29.50
N LEU A 67 21.59 -10.60 30.27
CA LEU A 67 20.21 -11.06 30.03
C LEU A 67 19.20 -9.93 30.19
N ILE A 68 19.35 -9.08 31.21
CA ILE A 68 18.49 -7.91 31.43
C ILE A 68 18.61 -6.92 30.26
N VAL A 69 19.83 -6.61 29.82
CA VAL A 69 20.09 -5.72 28.68
C VAL A 69 19.40 -6.26 27.43
N ILE A 70 19.60 -7.55 27.10
CA ILE A 70 18.96 -8.17 25.94
C ILE A 70 17.43 -8.09 26.06
N GLY A 71 16.87 -8.42 27.23
CA GLY A 71 15.43 -8.36 27.48
C GLY A 71 14.85 -6.95 27.26
N VAL A 72 15.51 -5.92 27.79
CA VAL A 72 15.11 -4.51 27.60
C VAL A 72 15.17 -4.12 26.13
N PHE A 73 16.24 -4.50 25.41
CA PHE A 73 16.36 -4.19 23.97
C PHE A 73 15.30 -4.90 23.12
N VAL A 74 14.96 -6.14 23.43
CA VAL A 74 13.89 -6.87 22.73
C VAL A 74 12.55 -6.17 22.95
N ILE A 75 12.23 -5.76 24.19
CA ILE A 75 10.99 -5.04 24.49
C ILE A 75 10.95 -3.68 23.78
N LEU A 76 12.05 -2.91 23.81
CA LEU A 76 12.13 -1.63 23.11
C LEU A 76 11.96 -1.79 21.60
N ALA A 77 12.63 -2.77 20.99
CA ALA A 77 12.49 -3.07 19.57
C ALA A 77 11.04 -3.45 19.21
N LEU A 78 10.37 -4.26 20.02
CA LEU A 78 8.97 -4.62 19.84
C LEU A 78 8.05 -3.37 19.91
N VAL A 79 8.25 -2.51 20.90
CA VAL A 79 7.48 -1.26 21.04
C VAL A 79 7.69 -0.35 19.83
N LEU A 80 8.94 -0.18 19.38
CA LEU A 80 9.27 0.60 18.18
C LEU A 80 8.63 0.01 16.92
N LEU A 81 8.64 -1.32 16.76
CA LEU A 81 7.99 -2.00 15.63
C LEU A 81 6.47 -1.83 15.65
N ILE A 82 5.83 -1.91 16.82
CA ILE A 82 4.38 -1.67 16.96
C ILE A 82 4.03 -0.22 16.61
N ASN A 83 4.78 0.75 17.16
CA ASN A 83 4.59 2.17 16.88
C ASN A 83 4.82 2.46 15.39
N PHE A 84 5.84 1.85 14.81
CA PHE A 84 6.12 1.93 13.38
C PHE A 84 4.95 1.38 12.55
N ARG A 85 4.41 0.21 12.90
CA ARG A 85 3.24 -0.36 12.20
C ARG A 85 2.04 0.58 12.22
N LYS A 86 1.75 1.21 13.36
CA LYS A 86 0.67 2.20 13.49
C LYS A 86 0.94 3.44 12.64
N LYS A 87 2.16 4.00 12.70
CA LYS A 87 2.55 5.19 11.94
C LYS A 87 2.55 4.93 10.43
N HIS A 88 3.03 3.77 10.00
CA HIS A 88 3.00 3.34 8.61
C HIS A 88 1.56 3.21 8.09
N LYS A 89 0.66 2.59 8.86
CA LYS A 89 -0.77 2.50 8.50
C LYS A 89 -1.35 3.91 8.28
N LYS A 90 -1.06 4.84 9.18
CA LYS A 90 -1.52 6.23 9.07
C LYS A 90 -0.96 6.95 7.83
N MET A 91 0.35 6.86 7.59
CA MET A 91 0.98 7.45 6.41
C MET A 91 0.39 6.92 5.09
N VAL A 92 0.18 5.60 5.00
CA VAL A 92 -0.47 4.98 3.84
C VAL A 92 -1.88 5.52 3.63
N PHE A 93 -2.62 5.70 4.71
CA PHE A 93 -3.96 6.27 4.66
C PHE A 93 -3.94 7.74 4.24
N ASP A 94 -3.03 8.56 4.77
CA ASP A 94 -2.91 9.97 4.41
C ASP A 94 -2.58 10.15 2.92
N ILE A 95 -1.65 9.34 2.38
CA ILE A 95 -1.34 9.31 0.93
C ILE A 95 -2.57 8.87 0.11
N ALA A 96 -3.33 7.89 0.61
CA ALA A 96 -4.55 7.44 -0.06
C ALA A 96 -5.61 8.55 -0.10
N LYS A 97 -5.81 9.27 1.01
CA LYS A 97 -6.70 10.41 1.07
C LYS A 97 -6.28 11.51 0.09
N GLU A 98 -5.01 11.88 0.08
CA GLU A 98 -4.52 12.91 -0.83
C GLU A 98 -4.73 12.55 -2.30
N LYS A 99 -4.52 11.27 -2.67
CA LYS A 99 -4.64 10.82 -4.07
C LYS A 99 -6.08 10.57 -4.53
N TYR A 100 -6.98 10.14 -3.66
CA TYR A 100 -8.34 9.71 -4.06
C TYR A 100 -9.45 10.58 -3.50
N GLN A 101 -9.26 11.21 -2.34
CA GLN A 101 -10.27 12.05 -1.68
C GLN A 101 -10.07 13.52 -2.03
N GLY A 102 -10.13 13.86 -3.33
CA GLY A 102 -10.22 15.25 -3.76
C GLY A 102 -11.44 15.95 -3.14
N LEU A 103 -11.23 16.69 -2.04
CA LEU A 103 -12.08 17.72 -1.42
C LEU A 103 -13.56 17.43 -1.12
N ARG A 104 -14.14 16.28 -1.48
CA ARG A 104 -15.53 15.90 -1.17
C ARG A 104 -15.56 14.46 -0.67
N GLY A 105 -15.96 14.31 0.59
CA GLY A 105 -15.92 13.06 1.32
C GLY A 105 -16.46 11.87 0.53
N ASP A 106 -15.64 10.82 0.52
CA ASP A 106 -15.95 9.41 0.28
C ASP A 106 -16.42 8.95 -1.12
N GLU A 107 -17.00 9.82 -1.95
CA GLU A 107 -17.47 9.44 -3.30
C GLU A 107 -16.36 9.57 -4.36
N VAL A 108 -16.05 8.47 -5.03
CA VAL A 108 -15.13 8.41 -6.17
C VAL A 108 -15.93 8.38 -7.45
N ASN A 109 -15.76 9.43 -8.26
CA ASN A 109 -16.32 9.55 -9.60
C ASN A 109 -15.27 9.12 -10.61
N LEU A 110 -15.48 7.97 -11.22
CA LEU A 110 -14.67 7.44 -12.31
C LEU A 110 -15.42 7.62 -13.62
N THR A 111 -14.80 8.28 -14.59
CA THR A 111 -15.33 8.40 -15.95
C THR A 111 -14.33 7.83 -16.95
N LEU A 112 -14.83 6.97 -17.84
CA LEU A 112 -14.09 6.46 -18.98
C LEU A 112 -14.45 7.30 -20.20
N ASP A 113 -13.45 8.01 -20.73
CA ASP A 113 -13.53 8.67 -22.02
C ASP A 113 -12.89 7.75 -23.07
N LYS A 114 -13.74 7.14 -23.89
CA LYS A 114 -13.32 6.17 -24.91
C LYS A 114 -12.73 6.85 -26.15
N ASP A 115 -13.09 8.11 -26.38
CA ASP A 115 -12.59 8.89 -27.52
C ASP A 115 -11.16 9.38 -27.22
N LEU A 116 -10.87 9.70 -25.95
CA LEU A 116 -9.55 10.14 -25.47
C LEU A 116 -8.66 9.01 -24.93
N ASN A 117 -9.17 7.77 -24.83
CA ASN A 117 -8.47 6.64 -24.20
C ASN A 117 -7.92 7.02 -22.81
N CYS A 118 -8.77 7.55 -21.94
CA CYS A 118 -8.39 7.91 -20.58
C CYS A 118 -9.47 7.59 -19.55
N ILE A 119 -9.03 7.34 -18.32
CA ILE A 119 -9.91 7.33 -17.13
C ILE A 119 -9.69 8.61 -16.36
N THR A 120 -10.76 9.30 -16.02
CA THR A 120 -10.73 10.45 -15.10
C THR A 120 -11.28 10.02 -13.75
N ILE A 121 -10.53 10.27 -12.68
CA ILE A 121 -10.93 9.97 -11.30
C ILE A 121 -10.86 11.24 -10.48
N ASN A 122 -11.99 11.71 -9.97
CA ASN A 122 -12.06 12.88 -9.09
C ASN A 122 -11.20 14.08 -9.59
N ASN A 123 -11.27 14.35 -10.90
CA ASN A 123 -10.52 15.38 -11.66
C ASN A 123 -9.08 15.05 -12.06
N ARG A 124 -8.64 13.80 -11.88
CA ARG A 124 -7.33 13.33 -12.34
C ARG A 124 -7.46 12.47 -13.57
N ASN A 125 -6.83 12.87 -14.66
CA ASN A 125 -6.80 12.11 -15.91
C ASN A 125 -5.65 11.11 -15.90
N VAL A 126 -5.97 9.85 -16.17
CA VAL A 126 -5.04 8.73 -16.32
C VAL A 126 -5.14 8.26 -17.78
N PRO A 127 -4.24 8.73 -18.67
CA PRO A 127 -4.23 8.31 -20.06
C PRO A 127 -3.73 6.86 -20.19
N PHE A 128 -4.25 6.11 -21.16
CA PHE A 128 -3.83 4.72 -21.44
C PHE A 128 -2.66 4.62 -22.42
N VAL A 129 -2.05 5.75 -22.79
CA VAL A 129 -1.08 5.82 -23.88
C VAL A 129 0.23 5.13 -23.47
N GLU A 130 0.57 4.05 -24.16
CA GLU A 130 1.85 3.32 -24.08
C GLU A 130 2.19 2.62 -22.75
N GLU A 131 1.34 2.72 -21.73
CA GLU A 131 1.60 2.08 -20.44
C GLU A 131 1.10 0.62 -20.38
N ASP A 132 1.89 -0.26 -19.75
CA ASP A 132 1.39 -1.60 -19.39
C ASP A 132 0.28 -1.46 -18.35
N ILE A 133 -0.86 -2.09 -18.61
CA ILE A 133 -1.99 -2.08 -17.69
C ILE A 133 -2.02 -3.42 -16.96
N PHE A 134 -2.05 -3.37 -15.63
CA PHE A 134 -2.05 -4.54 -14.79
C PHE A 134 -3.32 -4.57 -13.95
N ILE A 135 -4.14 -5.62 -14.09
CA ILE A 135 -5.41 -5.75 -13.39
C ILE A 135 -5.31 -6.93 -12.42
N ILE A 136 -5.36 -6.65 -11.12
CA ILE A 136 -5.50 -7.68 -10.09
C ILE A 136 -6.97 -7.86 -9.79
N HIS A 137 -7.47 -9.06 -10.06
CA HIS A 137 -8.82 -9.48 -9.79
C HIS A 137 -8.89 -10.19 -8.44
N THR A 138 -9.61 -9.63 -7.47
CA THR A 138 -9.92 -10.29 -6.18
C THR A 138 -11.43 -10.53 -6.07
N PRO A 139 -11.92 -11.37 -5.13
CA PRO A 139 -13.36 -11.55 -4.95
C PRO A 139 -14.14 -10.26 -4.67
N ALA A 140 -13.52 -9.30 -3.98
CA ALA A 140 -14.17 -8.07 -3.54
C ALA A 140 -13.98 -6.88 -4.49
N ALA A 141 -12.85 -6.78 -5.20
CA ALA A 141 -12.50 -5.59 -5.96
C ALA A 141 -11.59 -5.88 -7.18
N TYR A 142 -11.51 -4.89 -8.07
CA TYR A 142 -10.50 -4.78 -9.11
C TYR A 142 -9.45 -3.76 -8.69
N PHE A 143 -8.17 -4.14 -8.76
CA PHE A 143 -7.05 -3.21 -8.60
C PHE A 143 -6.38 -3.04 -9.96
N ILE A 144 -6.57 -1.89 -10.58
CA ILE A 144 -6.03 -1.57 -11.90
C ILE A 144 -4.80 -0.69 -11.69
N TYR A 145 -3.69 -1.02 -12.33
CA TYR A 145 -2.45 -0.25 -12.32
C TYR A 145 -2.09 0.13 -13.75
N PHE A 146 -1.74 1.38 -13.96
CA PHE A 146 -1.30 1.97 -15.21
C PHE A 146 0.19 2.27 -15.08
N GLY A 147 1.00 1.54 -15.85
CA GLY A 147 2.45 1.65 -15.87
C GLY A 147 3.18 0.69 -14.93
N LYS A 148 4.47 0.44 -15.23
CA LYS A 148 5.36 -0.43 -14.45
C LYS A 148 6.18 0.31 -13.37
N GLN A 149 6.07 1.62 -13.29
CA GLN A 149 6.97 2.45 -12.48
C GLN A 149 6.58 2.51 -11.00
N LEU A 150 7.52 2.94 -10.15
CA LEU A 150 7.36 3.17 -8.70
C LEU A 150 6.14 4.05 -8.34
N TYR A 151 5.69 4.89 -9.28
CA TYR A 151 4.59 5.84 -9.15
C TYR A 151 3.40 5.54 -10.07
N SER A 152 3.26 4.30 -10.56
CA SER A 152 2.17 3.85 -11.42
C SER A 152 0.81 4.36 -10.93
N ASP A 153 0.03 4.93 -11.84
CA ASP A 153 -1.34 5.29 -11.52
C ASP A 153 -2.16 4.06 -11.26
N LYS A 154 -3.14 4.17 -10.37
CA LYS A 154 -3.90 3.01 -9.96
C LYS A 154 -5.31 3.39 -9.58
N VAL A 155 -6.17 2.41 -9.65
CA VAL A 155 -7.60 2.58 -9.47
C VAL A 155 -8.10 1.35 -8.76
N LEU A 156 -8.86 1.56 -7.70
CA LEU A 156 -9.59 0.51 -7.03
C LEU A 156 -11.04 0.64 -7.40
N ILE A 157 -11.66 -0.44 -7.87
CA ILE A 157 -13.07 -0.46 -8.20
C ILE A 157 -13.70 -1.63 -7.44
N PRO A 158 -14.63 -1.37 -6.50
CA PRO A 158 -15.31 -2.44 -5.78
C PRO A 158 -16.18 -3.25 -6.75
N LYS A 159 -16.47 -4.51 -6.40
CA LYS A 159 -17.40 -5.38 -7.14
C LYS A 159 -18.80 -5.40 -6.54
N SER A 160 -18.93 -4.93 -5.31
CA SER A 160 -20.21 -4.73 -4.64
C SER A 160 -20.91 -3.49 -5.20
N GLY A 161 -22.20 -3.61 -5.46
CA GLY A 161 -23.03 -2.56 -6.05
C GLY A 161 -24.34 -3.12 -6.61
N ASP A 162 -25.17 -2.26 -7.17
CA ASP A 162 -26.37 -2.65 -7.91
C ASP A 162 -26.00 -3.24 -9.29
N ASP A 163 -26.98 -3.77 -10.02
CA ASP A 163 -26.71 -4.43 -11.29
C ASP A 163 -26.24 -3.44 -12.37
N ASN A 164 -26.70 -2.18 -12.31
CA ASN A 164 -26.24 -1.12 -13.20
C ASN A 164 -24.75 -0.81 -12.99
N PHE A 165 -24.33 -0.71 -11.73
CA PHE A 165 -22.95 -0.54 -11.34
C PHE A 165 -22.11 -1.72 -11.84
N LYS A 166 -22.52 -2.95 -11.54
CA LYS A 166 -21.78 -4.15 -11.97
C LYS A 166 -21.62 -4.21 -13.47
N ASN A 167 -22.67 -3.93 -14.23
CA ASN A 167 -22.62 -3.87 -15.69
C ASN A 167 -21.64 -2.81 -16.18
N SER A 168 -21.61 -1.64 -15.54
CA SER A 168 -20.67 -0.57 -15.88
C SER A 168 -19.21 -0.96 -15.58
N VAL A 169 -18.98 -1.65 -14.45
CA VAL A 169 -17.66 -2.20 -14.10
C VAL A 169 -17.24 -3.27 -15.11
N TYR A 170 -18.13 -4.19 -15.48
CA TYR A 170 -17.81 -5.21 -16.49
C TYR A 170 -17.50 -4.60 -17.86
N GLU A 171 -18.26 -3.58 -18.29
CA GLU A 171 -17.99 -2.86 -19.53
C GLU A 171 -16.63 -2.14 -19.48
N LEU A 172 -16.28 -1.53 -18.35
CA LEU A 172 -14.98 -0.91 -18.15
C LEU A 172 -13.84 -1.92 -18.27
N ILE A 173 -13.95 -3.05 -17.58
CA ILE A 173 -12.93 -4.10 -17.62
C ILE A 173 -12.82 -4.68 -19.03
N ASP A 174 -13.92 -4.99 -19.71
CA ASP A 174 -13.93 -5.48 -21.09
C ASP A 174 -13.36 -4.45 -22.09
N TYR A 175 -13.59 -3.16 -21.86
CA TYR A 175 -12.97 -2.12 -22.66
C TYR A 175 -11.46 -2.10 -22.44
N LEU A 176 -11.01 -2.17 -21.18
CA LEU A 176 -9.60 -2.22 -20.87
C LEU A 176 -8.98 -3.45 -21.54
N THR A 177 -9.48 -4.67 -21.35
CA THR A 177 -8.86 -5.90 -21.89
C THR A 177 -8.59 -5.92 -23.39
N LYS A 178 -9.18 -5.02 -24.18
CA LYS A 178 -8.89 -4.84 -25.61
C LYS A 178 -7.52 -4.22 -25.89
N PHE A 179 -6.88 -3.56 -24.92
CA PHE A 179 -5.52 -3.03 -25.07
C PHE A 179 -4.49 -4.17 -25.08
N LYS A 180 -3.53 -4.11 -26.02
CA LYS A 180 -2.51 -5.16 -26.24
C LYS A 180 -1.57 -5.38 -25.05
N ASN A 181 -1.41 -4.39 -24.17
CA ASN A 181 -0.43 -4.39 -23.08
C ASN A 181 -1.05 -4.70 -21.71
N ILE A 182 -2.09 -5.55 -21.67
CA ILE A 182 -2.78 -5.92 -20.42
C ILE A 182 -2.33 -7.25 -19.86
N LYS A 183 -2.15 -7.27 -18.55
CA LYS A 183 -1.97 -8.50 -17.78
C LYS A 183 -2.98 -8.57 -16.64
N ILE A 184 -3.82 -9.60 -16.67
CA ILE A 184 -4.81 -9.89 -15.61
C ILE A 184 -4.24 -10.96 -14.69
N ILE A 185 -4.31 -10.73 -13.38
CA ILE A 185 -3.95 -11.73 -12.36
C ILE A 185 -5.16 -11.99 -11.48
N GLU A 186 -5.63 -13.23 -11.46
CA GLU A 186 -6.62 -13.69 -10.51
C GLU A 186 -5.98 -14.05 -9.16
N ARG A 187 -6.56 -13.54 -8.07
CA ARG A 187 -6.21 -13.91 -6.70
C ARG A 187 -7.44 -14.37 -5.94
N ASN A 188 -7.50 -15.67 -5.67
CA ASN A 188 -8.61 -16.31 -4.94
C ASN A 188 -8.35 -16.41 -3.43
N ARG A 189 -7.78 -15.37 -2.79
CA ARG A 189 -7.48 -15.39 -1.35
C ARG A 189 -8.02 -14.17 -0.64
#